data_AF-A0A3D1S9A4-F1
#
_entry.id   AF-A0A3D1S9A4-F1
#
_cell.length_a   1.000
_cell.length_b   1.000
_cell.length_c   1.000
_cell.angle_alpha   90.00
_cell.angle_beta   90.00
_cell.angle_gamma   90.00
#
_symmetry.space_group_name_H-M   'P 1'
#
loop_
_entity.id
_entity.type
_entity.pdbx_description
1 polymer ?
#
loop_
_entity_poly.entity_id
_entity_poly.type
_entity_poly.pdbx_seq_one_letter_code
_entity_poly.pdbx_strand_id
1 'polypeptide(L)'
;MKQYLLIALLVITTGCSSINLRGNRDRFSLSAEEKKAGYEILFDGKDMLRWTSNTDEYKLEDGCIVMQPADGHGNLYTKKEYDNFILRFEFLLTPEANSGLGLRHKMITTKSGYDGMELQILDNSAPIYANLKPYQYHGSLYGWVPAKRGYLKPAGEWNYQEVIAEGSKIKIILNGTTILDTDIQEAVKDVPENKIPKSLLYKKGHIAFLGHNSVVKFRNIRIKELD
;
A
#
# COMPACT_ATOMS: atom_id res chain seq x y z
N MET A 1 -51.25 -29.53 54.72
CA MET A 1 -51.08 -30.09 53.35
C MET A 1 -50.49 -29.00 52.46
N LYS A 2 -49.63 -29.39 51.53
CA LYS A 2 -48.52 -28.60 50.94
C LYS A 2 -48.96 -27.32 50.24
N GLN A 3 -48.24 -26.24 50.54
CA GLN A 3 -48.31 -24.94 49.88
C GLN A 3 -47.39 -24.96 48.65
N TYR A 4 -47.96 -24.83 47.46
CA TYR A 4 -47.20 -24.81 46.20
C TYR A 4 -46.83 -23.36 45.86
N LEU A 5 -45.52 -23.08 45.92
CA LEU A 5 -44.92 -21.84 45.46
C LEU A 5 -44.80 -21.91 43.92
N LEU A 6 -45.59 -21.12 43.20
CA LEU A 6 -45.38 -20.92 41.75
C LEU A 6 -44.17 -20.01 41.55
N ILE A 7 -43.08 -20.56 41.01
CA ILE A 7 -41.96 -19.78 40.49
C ILE A 7 -42.29 -19.46 39.03
N ALA A 8 -42.53 -18.18 38.74
CA ALA A 8 -42.64 -17.68 37.37
C ALA A 8 -41.23 -17.63 36.75
N LEU A 9 -40.95 -18.55 35.82
CA LEU A 9 -39.72 -18.55 35.04
C LEU A 9 -39.85 -17.50 33.93
N LEU A 10 -39.20 -16.35 34.11
CA LEU A 10 -39.10 -15.32 33.08
C LEU A 10 -38.09 -15.80 32.01
N VAL A 11 -38.58 -16.38 30.92
CA VAL A 11 -37.76 -16.65 29.74
C VAL A 11 -37.61 -15.35 28.96
N ILE A 12 -36.53 -14.62 29.22
CA ILE A 12 -36.10 -13.53 28.35
C ILE A 12 -35.53 -14.17 27.09
N THR A 13 -36.35 -14.31 26.05
CA THR A 13 -35.84 -14.57 24.71
C THR A 13 -35.10 -13.32 24.25
N THR A 14 -33.79 -13.28 24.45
CA THR A 14 -32.92 -12.33 23.76
C THR A 14 -33.08 -12.60 22.27
N GLY A 15 -33.89 -11.77 21.62
CA GLY A 15 -34.12 -11.79 20.18
C GLY A 15 -32.77 -11.76 19.47
N CYS A 16 -32.51 -12.85 18.75
CA CYS A 16 -31.37 -13.03 17.87
C CYS A 16 -31.37 -11.86 16.88
N SER A 17 -30.50 -10.88 17.12
CA SER A 17 -30.17 -9.89 16.10
C SER A 17 -29.48 -10.67 15.00
N SER A 18 -30.14 -10.82 13.86
CA SER A 18 -29.53 -11.28 12.63
C SER A 18 -28.33 -10.37 12.33
N ILE A 19 -27.14 -10.83 12.68
CA ILE A 19 -25.90 -10.21 12.25
C ILE A 19 -25.91 -10.31 10.72
N ASN A 20 -26.14 -9.18 10.06
CA ASN A 20 -25.90 -9.02 8.64
C ASN A 20 -24.40 -9.29 8.40
N LEU A 21 -24.04 -10.55 8.12
CA LEU A 21 -22.70 -11.01 7.74
C LEU A 21 -22.33 -10.61 6.30
N ARG A 22 -22.76 -9.44 5.85
CA ARG A 22 -22.26 -8.78 4.64
C ARG A 22 -21.95 -7.35 5.02
N GLY A 23 -20.75 -7.16 5.56
CA GLY A 23 -20.21 -5.84 5.84
C GLY A 23 -20.10 -5.07 4.54
N ASN A 24 -21.15 -4.34 4.17
CA ASN A 24 -21.05 -3.26 3.21
C ASN A 24 -20.22 -2.17 3.90
N ARG A 25 -18.88 -2.29 3.85
CA ARG A 25 -18.01 -1.18 4.24
C ARG A 25 -18.32 -0.06 3.26
N ASP A 26 -18.66 1.11 3.80
CA ASP A 26 -18.92 2.29 2.99
C ASP A 26 -17.71 2.55 2.07
N ARG A 27 -17.99 2.81 0.80
CA ARG A 27 -16.97 3.19 -0.19
C ARG A 27 -16.18 4.38 0.34
N PHE A 28 -14.87 4.35 0.12
CA PHE A 28 -14.04 5.48 0.46
C PHE A 28 -14.44 6.72 -0.33
N SER A 29 -14.50 7.85 0.35
CA SER A 29 -14.79 9.15 -0.25
C SER A 29 -13.76 10.16 0.22
N LEU A 30 -13.31 11.03 -0.69
CA LEU A 30 -12.44 12.16 -0.34
C LEU A 30 -13.11 13.08 0.68
N SER A 31 -12.32 13.60 1.63
CA SER A 31 -12.77 14.69 2.50
C SER A 31 -13.05 15.97 1.71
N ALA A 32 -13.72 16.96 2.32
CA ALA A 32 -13.94 18.25 1.68
C ALA A 32 -12.62 18.96 1.34
N GLU A 33 -11.64 18.84 2.23
CA GLU A 33 -10.29 19.38 2.08
C GLU A 33 -9.54 18.67 0.96
N GLU A 34 -9.64 17.35 0.87
CA GLU A 34 -9.00 16.59 -0.21
C GLU A 34 -9.59 16.93 -1.58
N LYS A 35 -10.92 17.07 -1.67
CA LYS A 35 -11.58 17.55 -2.90
C LYS A 35 -11.10 18.95 -3.27
N LYS A 36 -11.09 19.88 -2.31
CA LYS A 36 -10.62 21.26 -2.52
C LYS A 36 -9.16 21.31 -2.92
N ALA A 37 -8.34 20.41 -2.39
CA ALA A 37 -6.91 20.32 -2.70
C ALA A 37 -6.62 19.66 -4.06
N GLY A 38 -7.63 19.13 -4.75
CA GLY A 38 -7.48 18.52 -6.08
C GLY A 38 -7.08 17.04 -6.04
N TYR A 39 -7.41 16.31 -4.97
CA TYR A 39 -7.22 14.86 -4.96
C TYR A 39 -8.23 14.17 -5.88
N GLU A 40 -7.77 13.11 -6.53
CA GLU A 40 -8.55 12.15 -7.28
C GLU A 40 -8.47 10.77 -6.61
N ILE A 41 -9.59 10.06 -6.58
CA ILE A 41 -9.64 8.68 -6.09
C ILE A 41 -8.97 7.76 -7.12
N LEU A 42 -8.04 6.91 -6.69
CA LEU A 42 -7.54 5.79 -7.50
C LEU A 42 -8.27 4.48 -7.18
N PHE A 43 -8.69 4.29 -5.93
CA PHE A 43 -9.45 3.12 -5.50
C PHE A 43 -10.27 3.43 -4.26
N ASP A 44 -11.59 3.20 -4.34
CA ASP A 44 -12.55 3.48 -3.26
C ASP A 44 -13.14 2.24 -2.60
N GLY A 45 -12.66 1.04 -2.96
CA GLY A 45 -13.21 -0.22 -2.49
C GLY A 45 -14.23 -0.86 -3.44
N LYS A 46 -14.62 -0.22 -4.56
CA LYS A 46 -15.64 -0.79 -5.46
C LYS A 46 -15.08 -1.54 -6.65
N ASP A 47 -14.18 -0.93 -7.41
CA ASP A 47 -13.67 -1.48 -8.66
C ASP A 47 -12.24 -1.03 -8.94
N MET A 48 -11.56 -1.78 -9.80
CA MET A 48 -10.17 -1.54 -10.19
C MET A 48 -10.09 -0.86 -11.57
N LEU A 49 -11.08 -0.04 -11.95
CA LEU A 49 -11.15 0.52 -13.32
C LEU A 49 -9.94 1.38 -13.71
N ARG A 50 -9.30 2.02 -12.72
CA ARG A 50 -8.08 2.83 -12.90
C ARG A 50 -6.78 2.03 -12.88
N TRP A 51 -6.86 0.71 -12.76
CA TRP A 51 -5.72 -0.18 -12.63
C TRP A 51 -5.68 -1.21 -13.75
N THR A 52 -4.49 -1.71 -14.04
CA THR A 52 -4.23 -2.84 -14.93
C THR A 52 -3.10 -3.65 -14.34
N SER A 53 -3.14 -4.97 -14.51
CA SER A 53 -2.14 -5.88 -13.97
C SER A 53 -1.45 -6.60 -15.12
N ASN A 54 -0.17 -6.95 -14.95
CA ASN A 54 0.55 -7.82 -15.89
C ASN A 54 0.22 -9.31 -15.69
N THR A 55 -0.53 -9.65 -14.63
CA THR A 55 -0.99 -11.00 -14.27
C THR A 55 -2.37 -10.93 -13.60
N ASP A 56 -2.95 -12.06 -13.19
CA ASP A 56 -4.26 -12.11 -12.50
C ASP A 56 -4.18 -12.19 -10.96
N GLU A 57 -3.04 -11.81 -10.37
CA GLU A 57 -2.76 -12.01 -8.94
C GLU A 57 -3.34 -10.92 -8.03
N TYR A 58 -3.71 -9.78 -8.57
CA TYR A 58 -4.40 -8.73 -7.81
C TYR A 58 -5.91 -8.86 -7.99
N LYS A 59 -6.61 -9.05 -6.88
CA LYS A 59 -8.06 -9.26 -6.86
C LYS A 59 -8.75 -8.26 -5.93
N LEU A 60 -10.04 -8.05 -6.17
CA LEU A 60 -10.90 -7.30 -5.28
C LEU A 60 -11.48 -8.24 -4.21
N GLU A 61 -11.25 -7.93 -2.94
CA GLU A 61 -11.75 -8.69 -1.80
C GLU A 61 -12.05 -7.74 -0.64
N ASP A 62 -13.27 -7.78 -0.09
CA ASP A 62 -13.70 -7.00 1.09
C ASP A 62 -13.37 -5.49 1.02
N GLY A 63 -13.58 -4.89 -0.15
CA GLY A 63 -13.30 -3.48 -0.41
C GLY A 63 -11.80 -3.14 -0.48
N CYS A 64 -10.95 -4.14 -0.70
CA CYS A 64 -9.50 -4.00 -0.80
C CYS A 64 -9.01 -4.54 -2.15
N ILE A 65 -7.95 -3.94 -2.66
CA ILE A 65 -7.08 -4.58 -3.65
C ILE A 65 -6.18 -5.53 -2.86
N VAL A 66 -6.22 -6.82 -3.18
CA VAL A 66 -5.45 -7.85 -2.49
C VAL A 66 -4.52 -8.54 -3.48
N MET A 67 -3.23 -8.50 -3.18
CA MET A 67 -2.28 -9.40 -3.84
C MET A 67 -2.51 -10.80 -3.28
N GLN A 68 -2.94 -11.73 -4.14
CA GLN A 68 -3.06 -13.15 -3.81
C GLN A 68 -2.01 -13.91 -4.64
N PRO A 69 -0.97 -14.46 -4.00
CA PRO A 69 0.07 -15.16 -4.73
C PRO A 69 -0.47 -16.46 -5.32
N ALA A 70 -0.39 -16.60 -6.65
CA ALA A 70 -0.50 -17.89 -7.33
C ALA A 70 0.91 -18.37 -7.73
N ASP A 71 1.65 -17.50 -8.41
CA ASP A 71 3.06 -17.65 -8.78
C ASP A 71 3.94 -16.45 -8.31
N GLY A 72 3.29 -15.44 -7.72
CA GLY A 72 3.71 -14.29 -6.91
C GLY A 72 4.75 -13.33 -7.44
N HIS A 73 4.59 -12.91 -8.69
CA HIS A 73 5.39 -11.85 -9.30
C HIS A 73 4.56 -10.81 -10.07
N GLY A 74 3.23 -10.84 -9.91
CA GLY A 74 2.33 -9.87 -10.50
C GLY A 74 2.56 -8.45 -10.00
N ASN A 75 2.49 -7.49 -10.89
CA ASN A 75 2.54 -6.06 -10.62
C ASN A 75 1.20 -5.42 -11.04
N LEU A 76 0.64 -4.60 -10.16
CA LEU A 76 -0.55 -3.82 -10.45
C LEU A 76 -0.17 -2.38 -10.73
N TYR A 77 -0.53 -1.86 -11.89
CA TYR A 77 -0.20 -0.52 -12.35
C TYR A 77 -1.44 0.37 -12.41
N THR A 78 -1.28 1.65 -12.11
CA THR A 78 -2.25 2.65 -12.56
C THR A 78 -2.29 2.68 -14.09
N LYS A 79 -3.46 2.85 -14.70
CA LYS A 79 -3.54 3.03 -16.17
C LYS A 79 -2.93 4.36 -16.62
N LYS A 80 -3.10 5.41 -15.82
CA LYS A 80 -2.50 6.73 -16.02
C LYS A 80 -1.06 6.75 -15.49
N GLU A 81 -0.20 7.51 -16.15
CA GLU A 81 1.14 7.85 -15.71
C GLU A 81 1.17 9.20 -15.00
N TYR A 82 2.02 9.34 -13.99
CA TYR A 82 2.18 10.51 -13.14
C TYR A 82 3.65 10.96 -13.12
N ASP A 83 3.87 12.27 -13.01
CA ASP A 83 5.20 12.87 -12.83
C ASP A 83 5.39 13.30 -11.37
N ASN A 84 4.96 14.51 -11.02
CA ASN A 84 4.93 15.01 -9.65
C ASN A 84 3.57 14.72 -9.01
N PHE A 85 3.57 14.20 -7.79
CA PHE A 85 2.32 13.83 -7.12
C PHE A 85 2.45 13.69 -5.60
N ILE A 86 1.30 13.72 -4.94
CA ILE A 86 1.10 13.22 -3.58
C ILE A 86 0.17 12.01 -3.66
N LEU A 87 0.67 10.83 -3.31
CA LEU A 87 -0.09 9.58 -3.22
C LEU A 87 -0.41 9.29 -1.75
N ARG A 88 -1.66 8.98 -1.45
CA ARG A 88 -2.11 8.52 -0.13
C ARG A 88 -2.83 7.19 -0.25
N PHE A 89 -2.50 6.27 0.64
CA PHE A 89 -3.14 4.96 0.69
C PHE A 89 -2.99 4.33 2.07
N GLU A 90 -3.79 3.30 2.30
CA GLU A 90 -3.62 2.41 3.43
C GLU A 90 -3.22 1.03 2.95
N PHE A 91 -2.37 0.37 3.73
CA PHE A 91 -1.93 -1.00 3.45
C PHE A 91 -1.93 -1.85 4.73
N LEU A 92 -2.12 -3.16 4.54
CA LEU A 92 -2.03 -4.16 5.60
C LEU A 92 -1.11 -5.29 5.13
N LEU A 93 -0.16 -5.63 5.99
CA LEU A 93 0.81 -6.71 5.80
C LEU A 93 0.34 -7.97 6.52
N THR A 94 0.44 -9.13 5.89
CA THR A 94 0.51 -10.40 6.61
C THR A 94 1.91 -10.60 7.21
N PRO A 95 2.10 -11.51 8.18
CA PRO A 95 3.43 -11.86 8.64
C PRO A 95 4.36 -12.21 7.47
N GLU A 96 5.60 -11.73 7.54
CA GLU A 96 6.65 -11.93 6.53
C GLU A 96 6.34 -11.33 5.14
N ALA A 97 5.30 -10.51 5.02
CA ALA A 97 4.92 -9.97 3.72
C ALA A 97 5.99 -9.06 3.12
N ASN A 98 6.22 -9.23 1.83
CA ASN A 98 7.08 -8.42 0.99
C ASN A 98 6.32 -7.97 -0.27
N SER A 99 6.45 -6.69 -0.60
CA SER A 99 5.89 -6.02 -1.76
C SER A 99 6.70 -4.75 -2.02
N GLY A 100 6.44 -4.05 -3.12
CA GLY A 100 7.04 -2.75 -3.39
C GLY A 100 6.00 -1.74 -3.85
N LEU A 101 6.29 -0.46 -3.66
CA LEU A 101 5.59 0.64 -4.32
C LEU A 101 6.51 1.18 -5.43
N GLY A 102 6.16 0.87 -6.68
CA GLY A 102 6.82 1.42 -7.85
C GLY A 102 6.40 2.86 -8.10
N LEU A 103 7.37 3.76 -8.30
CA LEU A 103 7.13 5.15 -8.67
C LEU A 103 7.65 5.42 -10.08
N ARG A 104 6.85 6.16 -10.88
CA ARG A 104 7.19 6.55 -12.26
C ARG A 104 7.66 5.35 -13.08
N HIS A 105 6.98 4.23 -12.85
CA HIS A 105 7.40 2.92 -13.27
C HIS A 105 6.90 2.64 -14.69
N LYS A 106 7.72 2.05 -15.55
CA LYS A 106 7.25 1.57 -16.85
C LYS A 106 6.55 0.23 -16.70
N MET A 107 5.44 0.05 -17.40
CA MET A 107 4.75 -1.23 -17.34
C MET A 107 5.60 -2.32 -17.99
N ILE A 108 5.76 -3.44 -17.30
CA ILE A 108 6.35 -4.63 -17.89
C ILE A 108 5.21 -5.56 -18.36
N THR A 109 5.44 -6.29 -19.44
CA THR A 109 4.49 -7.28 -19.95
C THR A 109 4.86 -8.71 -19.56
N THR A 110 6.05 -8.90 -18.99
CA THR A 110 6.52 -10.19 -18.48
C THR A 110 5.86 -10.50 -17.14
N LYS A 111 5.82 -11.79 -16.80
CA LYS A 111 5.26 -12.30 -15.53
C LYS A 111 5.99 -11.76 -14.30
N SER A 112 7.28 -11.47 -14.43
CA SER A 112 8.12 -10.93 -13.37
C SER A 112 9.06 -9.85 -13.92
N GLY A 113 9.56 -9.03 -13.00
CA GLY A 113 10.48 -7.92 -13.28
C GLY A 113 9.95 -6.61 -12.71
N TYR A 114 10.72 -5.55 -12.91
CA TYR A 114 10.34 -4.18 -12.61
C TYR A 114 11.25 -3.24 -13.43
N ASP A 115 10.80 -2.01 -13.69
CA ASP A 115 11.46 -0.97 -14.48
C ASP A 115 11.00 0.39 -13.95
N GLY A 116 11.58 0.79 -12.83
CA GLY A 116 11.30 2.05 -12.16
C GLY A 116 11.96 2.12 -10.80
N MET A 117 11.65 3.17 -10.06
CA MET A 117 12.01 3.27 -8.65
C MET A 117 11.11 2.39 -7.80
N GLU A 118 11.65 1.86 -6.71
CA GLU A 118 10.91 1.08 -5.73
C GLU A 118 11.05 1.70 -4.33
N LEU A 119 9.92 1.94 -3.68
CA LEU A 119 9.83 2.16 -2.25
C LEU A 119 9.40 0.85 -1.58
N GLN A 120 10.21 0.35 -0.66
CA GLN A 120 10.01 -0.97 -0.06
C GLN A 120 8.70 -1.06 0.76
N ILE A 121 7.94 -2.14 0.62
CA ILE A 121 6.79 -2.50 1.47
C ILE A 121 7.07 -3.86 2.12
N LEU A 122 7.49 -3.85 3.38
CA LEU A 122 8.03 -5.04 4.04
C LEU A 122 7.58 -5.15 5.50
N ASP A 123 7.27 -6.37 5.94
CA ASP A 123 7.23 -6.69 7.36
C ASP A 123 8.64 -6.71 7.95
N ASN A 124 9.12 -5.54 8.39
CA ASN A 124 10.45 -5.38 8.98
C ASN A 124 10.70 -6.29 10.20
N SER A 125 9.65 -6.79 10.86
CA SER A 125 9.77 -7.57 12.10
C SER A 125 10.04 -9.05 11.87
N ALA A 126 9.87 -9.53 10.63
CA ALA A 126 10.03 -10.94 10.30
C ALA A 126 11.51 -11.39 10.46
N PRO A 127 11.79 -12.49 11.19
CA PRO A 127 13.15 -12.96 11.43
C PRO A 127 13.96 -13.24 10.15
N ILE A 128 13.31 -13.64 9.06
CA ILE A 128 13.94 -13.86 7.76
C ILE A 128 14.63 -12.61 7.20
N TYR A 129 14.22 -11.42 7.64
CA TYR A 129 14.77 -10.13 7.23
C TYR A 129 15.75 -9.52 8.24
N ALA A 130 16.21 -10.26 9.24
CA ALA A 130 17.09 -9.75 10.30
C ALA A 130 18.43 -9.18 9.79
N ASN A 131 18.92 -9.65 8.64
CA ASN A 131 20.25 -9.33 8.11
C ASN A 131 20.23 -8.49 6.82
N LEU A 132 19.10 -7.87 6.49
CA LEU A 132 19.03 -6.99 5.32
C LEU A 132 19.89 -5.74 5.52
N LYS A 133 20.35 -5.15 4.41
CA LYS A 133 20.98 -3.84 4.42
C LYS A 133 19.95 -2.76 4.79
N PRO A 134 20.36 -1.65 5.42
CA PRO A 134 19.43 -0.60 5.86
C PRO A 134 18.46 -0.10 4.77
N TYR A 135 18.93 0.03 3.53
CA TYR A 135 18.13 0.49 2.38
C TYR A 135 17.17 -0.57 1.80
N GLN A 136 17.08 -1.76 2.39
CA GLN A 136 16.21 -2.84 1.94
C GLN A 136 14.96 -3.00 2.83
N TYR A 137 14.85 -2.22 3.91
CA TYR A 137 13.70 -2.24 4.81
C TYR A 137 12.60 -1.26 4.37
N HIS A 138 11.37 -1.46 4.87
CA HIS A 138 10.19 -0.69 4.52
C HIS A 138 10.42 0.83 4.49
N GLY A 139 9.86 1.47 3.47
CA GLY A 139 9.96 2.90 3.22
C GLY A 139 11.27 3.34 2.59
N SER A 140 12.29 2.48 2.50
CA SER A 140 13.55 2.85 1.84
C SER A 140 13.35 2.99 0.35
N LEU A 141 14.08 3.93 -0.27
CA LEU A 141 14.33 3.87 -1.71
C LEU A 141 15.26 2.68 -1.95
N TYR A 142 14.70 1.58 -2.44
CA TYR A 142 15.33 0.27 -2.39
C TYR A 142 16.68 0.28 -3.12
N GLY A 143 17.75 -0.08 -2.41
CA GLY A 143 19.12 -0.10 -2.95
C GLY A 143 19.88 1.23 -2.84
N TRP A 144 19.22 2.32 -2.43
CA TRP A 144 19.81 3.66 -2.48
C TRP A 144 19.77 4.40 -1.14
N VAL A 145 18.58 4.61 -0.57
CA VAL A 145 18.43 5.50 0.60
C VAL A 145 17.61 4.83 1.69
N PRO A 146 18.18 4.60 2.88
CA PRO A 146 17.47 3.97 3.99
C PRO A 146 16.43 4.90 4.59
N ALA A 147 15.25 4.35 4.91
CA ALA A 147 14.24 5.02 5.71
C ALA A 147 14.41 4.75 7.22
N LYS A 148 13.85 5.64 8.04
CA LYS A 148 13.72 5.42 9.48
C LYS A 148 12.78 4.24 9.75
N ARG A 149 13.18 3.36 10.67
CA ARG A 149 12.40 2.18 11.09
C ARG A 149 11.67 2.46 12.41
N GLY A 150 10.75 1.56 12.78
CA GLY A 150 10.03 1.60 14.06
C GLY A 150 8.66 2.27 14.04
N TYR A 151 8.17 2.67 12.85
CA TYR A 151 6.88 3.37 12.68
C TYR A 151 5.80 2.53 11.99
N LEU A 152 6.14 1.30 11.59
CA LEU A 152 5.17 0.31 11.14
C LEU A 152 4.36 -0.18 12.34
N LYS A 153 3.06 -0.36 12.12
CA LYS A 153 2.24 -1.16 13.03
C LYS A 153 2.52 -2.66 12.83
N PRO A 154 2.21 -3.50 13.82
CA PRO A 154 2.32 -4.96 13.69
C PRO A 154 1.60 -5.50 12.44
N ALA A 155 2.07 -6.64 11.93
CA ALA A 155 1.38 -7.36 10.86
C ALA A 155 -0.08 -7.66 11.27
N GLY A 156 -1.01 -7.52 10.32
CA GLY A 156 -2.45 -7.58 10.56
C GLY A 156 -3.10 -6.23 10.86
N GLU A 157 -2.34 -5.16 11.08
CA GLU A 157 -2.86 -3.81 11.27
C GLU A 157 -2.73 -2.92 10.03
N TRP A 158 -3.68 -1.99 9.88
CA TRP A 158 -3.68 -1.01 8.79
C TRP A 158 -2.70 0.13 9.08
N ASN A 159 -1.75 0.31 8.15
CA ASN A 159 -0.82 1.42 8.09
C ASN A 159 -1.35 2.46 7.09
N TYR A 160 -1.15 3.74 7.40
CA TYR A 160 -1.39 4.85 6.49
C TYR A 160 -0.06 5.37 5.95
N GLN A 161 0.05 5.53 4.63
CA GLN A 161 1.23 6.08 3.98
C GLN A 161 0.88 7.21 3.02
N GLU A 162 1.63 8.30 3.11
CA GLU A 162 1.65 9.39 2.16
C GLU A 162 3.04 9.47 1.51
N VAL A 163 3.07 9.52 0.18
CA VAL A 163 4.28 9.66 -0.61
C VAL A 163 4.19 10.93 -1.43
N ILE A 164 5.16 11.82 -1.27
CA ILE A 164 5.31 13.02 -2.09
C ILE A 164 6.50 12.79 -3.01
N ALA A 165 6.24 12.85 -4.31
CA ALA A 165 7.26 12.81 -5.36
C ALA A 165 7.22 14.13 -6.13
N GLU A 166 8.29 14.92 -6.06
CA GLU A 166 8.39 16.24 -6.69
C GLU A 166 9.80 16.41 -7.28
N GLY A 167 9.89 16.38 -8.61
CA GLY A 167 11.18 16.31 -9.30
C GLY A 167 11.98 15.09 -8.83
N SER A 168 13.20 15.29 -8.33
CA SER A 168 14.04 14.24 -7.76
C SER A 168 13.79 13.99 -6.26
N LYS A 169 12.94 14.80 -5.62
CA LYS A 169 12.68 14.69 -4.18
C LYS A 169 11.59 13.67 -3.91
N ILE A 170 11.87 12.78 -2.97
CA ILE A 170 10.93 11.77 -2.48
C ILE A 170 10.81 11.90 -0.97
N LYS A 171 9.58 12.03 -0.49
CA LYS A 171 9.24 12.06 0.93
C LYS A 171 8.17 11.03 1.24
N ILE A 172 8.35 10.32 2.36
CA ILE A 172 7.40 9.35 2.86
C ILE A 172 7.02 9.68 4.29
N ILE A 173 5.71 9.79 4.52
CA ILE A 173 5.11 9.92 5.83
C ILE A 173 4.34 8.62 6.11
N LEU A 174 4.76 7.88 7.13
CA LEU A 174 4.14 6.65 7.58
C LEU A 174 3.51 6.88 8.95
N ASN A 175 2.21 6.62 9.09
CA ASN A 175 1.46 6.77 10.34
C ASN A 175 1.72 8.12 11.04
N GLY A 176 1.81 9.20 10.26
CA GLY A 176 2.05 10.57 10.76
C GLY A 176 3.52 10.94 10.99
N THR A 177 4.47 10.03 10.74
CA THR A 177 5.92 10.32 10.89
C THR A 177 6.64 10.32 9.55
N THR A 178 7.44 11.35 9.28
CA THR A 178 8.36 11.36 8.13
C THR A 178 9.48 10.35 8.33
N ILE A 179 9.48 9.29 7.53
CA ILE A 179 10.46 8.20 7.59
C ILE A 179 11.52 8.30 6.50
N LEU A 180 11.24 8.99 5.40
CA LEU A 180 12.19 9.28 4.32
C LEU A 180 11.94 10.71 3.83
N ASP A 181 13.01 11.47 3.63
CA ASP A 181 13.02 12.78 2.95
C ASP A 181 14.36 12.89 2.24
N THR A 182 14.37 12.63 0.93
CA THR A 182 15.60 12.48 0.16
C THR A 182 15.51 13.17 -1.19
N ASP A 183 16.66 13.55 -1.72
CA ASP A 183 16.83 13.96 -3.12
C ASP A 183 17.63 12.88 -3.85
N ILE A 184 17.07 12.32 -4.92
CA ILE A 184 17.73 11.28 -5.71
C ILE A 184 19.04 11.80 -6.32
N GLN A 185 19.10 13.08 -6.74
CA GLN A 185 20.31 13.65 -7.32
C GLN A 185 21.45 13.69 -6.31
N GLU A 186 21.14 14.03 -5.05
CA GLU A 186 22.11 14.02 -3.96
C GLU A 186 22.55 12.58 -3.63
N ALA A 187 21.62 11.63 -3.63
CA ALA A 187 21.91 10.22 -3.34
C ALA A 187 22.84 9.57 -4.37
N VAL A 188 22.88 10.08 -5.61
CA VAL A 188 23.70 9.52 -6.70
C VAL A 188 24.87 10.41 -7.12
N LYS A 189 25.10 11.54 -6.46
CA LYS A 189 26.08 12.56 -6.88
C LYS A 189 27.52 12.04 -7.06
N ASP A 190 27.90 11.06 -6.25
CA ASP A 190 29.24 10.45 -6.25
C ASP A 190 29.27 9.10 -6.99
N VAL A 191 28.16 8.71 -7.62
CA VAL A 191 28.04 7.47 -8.38
C VAL A 191 28.34 7.76 -9.86
N PRO A 192 29.28 7.03 -10.49
CA PRO A 192 29.52 7.17 -11.92
C PRO A 192 28.23 7.02 -12.73
N GLU A 193 27.98 7.92 -13.69
CA GLU A 193 26.72 7.98 -14.44
C GLU A 193 26.34 6.64 -15.10
N ASN A 194 27.33 5.91 -15.63
CA ASN A 194 27.13 4.61 -16.25
C ASN A 194 26.73 3.48 -15.26
N LYS A 195 26.80 3.74 -13.95
CA LYS A 195 26.35 2.83 -12.89
C LYS A 195 24.98 3.22 -12.32
N ILE A 196 24.42 4.37 -12.69
CA ILE A 196 23.09 4.79 -12.27
C ILE A 196 22.06 4.14 -13.21
N PRO A 197 21.14 3.29 -12.71
CA PRO A 197 20.08 2.74 -13.51
C PRO A 197 19.20 3.87 -14.04
N LYS A 198 18.95 3.89 -15.36
CA LYS A 198 18.08 4.91 -15.98
C LYS A 198 16.68 4.93 -15.37
N SER A 199 16.20 3.76 -14.91
CA SER A 199 14.91 3.59 -14.24
C SER A 199 14.77 4.38 -12.94
N LEU A 200 15.88 4.67 -12.25
CA LEU A 200 15.90 5.52 -11.04
C LEU A 200 15.58 6.99 -11.37
N LEU A 201 15.84 7.41 -12.61
CA LEU A 201 15.77 8.81 -13.04
C LEU A 201 14.56 9.10 -13.93
N TYR A 202 13.63 8.15 -14.06
CA TYR A 202 12.38 8.40 -14.78
C TYR A 202 11.62 9.55 -14.12
N LYS A 203 11.14 10.47 -14.96
CA LYS A 203 10.35 11.63 -14.55
C LYS A 203 8.86 11.32 -14.54
N LYS A 204 8.40 10.43 -15.41
CA LYS A 204 6.99 10.09 -15.53
C LYS A 204 6.82 8.59 -15.75
N GLY A 205 5.76 8.03 -15.17
CA GLY A 205 5.36 6.64 -15.39
C GLY A 205 4.23 6.24 -14.44
N HIS A 206 3.92 4.96 -14.39
CA HIS A 206 2.85 4.42 -13.56
C HIS A 206 3.21 4.43 -12.07
N ILE A 207 2.18 4.46 -11.23
CA ILE A 207 2.30 3.96 -9.85
C ILE A 207 2.06 2.46 -9.91
N ALA A 208 2.90 1.68 -9.24
CA ALA A 208 2.79 0.24 -9.22
C ALA A 208 2.77 -0.32 -7.80
N PHE A 209 1.95 -1.35 -7.53
CA PHE A 209 2.17 -2.25 -6.41
C PHE A 209 2.89 -3.50 -6.95
N LEU A 210 4.11 -3.71 -6.49
CA LEU A 210 5.01 -4.77 -6.94
C LEU A 210 4.79 -6.02 -6.08
N GLY A 211 4.40 -7.13 -6.71
CA GLY A 211 4.09 -8.37 -6.01
C GLY A 211 5.33 -9.21 -5.71
N HIS A 212 5.37 -9.77 -4.50
CA HIS A 212 6.49 -10.59 -4.01
C HIS A 212 5.99 -11.80 -3.20
N ASN A 213 5.18 -12.66 -3.83
CA ASN A 213 4.67 -13.90 -3.25
C ASN A 213 4.01 -13.76 -1.86
N SER A 214 3.48 -12.58 -1.54
CA SER A 214 2.99 -12.25 -0.20
C SER A 214 1.61 -11.61 -0.27
N VAL A 215 0.74 -12.00 0.65
CA VAL A 215 -0.57 -11.34 0.75
C VAL A 215 -0.41 -9.94 1.33
N VAL A 216 -0.77 -8.94 0.53
CA VAL A 216 -0.83 -7.54 0.95
C VAL A 216 -2.17 -6.96 0.51
N LYS A 217 -2.79 -6.18 1.40
CA LYS A 217 -4.07 -5.52 1.12
C LYS A 217 -3.87 -4.02 1.03
N PHE A 218 -4.49 -3.38 0.04
CA PHE A 218 -4.46 -1.94 -0.18
C PHE A 218 -5.88 -1.37 -0.25
N ARG A 219 -6.09 -0.18 0.31
CA ARG A 219 -7.37 0.54 0.24
C ARG A 219 -7.21 2.06 0.31
N ASN A 220 -8.32 2.77 0.09
CA ASN A 220 -8.44 4.23 0.27
C ASN A 220 -7.37 5.01 -0.52
N ILE A 221 -7.15 4.61 -1.77
CA ILE A 221 -6.05 5.08 -2.59
C ILE A 221 -6.50 6.34 -3.33
N ARG A 222 -5.74 7.41 -3.20
CA ARG A 222 -5.98 8.69 -3.86
C ARG A 222 -4.68 9.41 -4.15
N ILE A 223 -4.73 10.25 -5.17
CA ILE A 223 -3.57 10.97 -5.67
C ILE A 223 -3.92 12.43 -5.92
N LYS A 224 -2.97 13.32 -5.71
CA LYS A 224 -3.00 14.70 -6.17
C LYS A 224 -1.80 14.91 -7.07
N GLU A 225 -2.00 15.30 -8.32
CA GLU A 225 -0.90 15.75 -9.18
C GLU A 225 -0.39 17.11 -8.71
N LEU A 226 0.93 17.30 -8.85
CA LEU A 226 1.60 18.58 -8.62
C LEU A 226 2.09 19.11 -9.96
N ASP A 227 2.24 20.43 -10.05
CA ASP A 227 2.77 21.10 -11.24
C ASP A 227 4.26 20.82 -11.49
#